data_AF-A0A953WV58-F1
#
_entry.id   AF-A0A953WV58-F1
#
_cell.length_a   1.000
_cell.length_b   1.000
_cell.length_c   1.000
_cell.angle_alpha   90.00
_cell.angle_beta   90.00
_cell.angle_gamma   90.00
#
_symmetry.space_group_name_H-M   'P 1'
#
loop_
_entity.id
_entity.type
_entity.pdbx_description
1 polymer ?
#
loop_
_entity_poly.entity_id
_entity_poly.type
_entity_poly.pdbx_seq_one_letter_code
_entity_poly.pdbx_strand_id
1 'polypeptide(L)' 'EVARQIAANSPLAVTGCKVLINYGRDHTTADTLDYIGVWNAAMFPPPHMAEAFKARAEKRDAEYPDLSELRTTAM' A
#
# COMPACT_ATOMS: atom_id res chain seq x y z
N GLU A 1 -4.67 -7.74 18.39
CA GLU A 1 -5.71 -6.89 17.77
C GLU A 1 -5.15 -6.01 16.66
N VAL A 2 -4.19 -5.11 16.95
CA VAL A 2 -3.58 -4.20 15.95
C VAL A 2 -3.09 -4.91 14.68
N ALA A 3 -2.42 -6.06 14.80
CA ALA A 3 -1.94 -6.80 13.63
C ALA A 3 -3.08 -7.22 12.68
N ARG A 4 -4.25 -7.60 13.21
CA ARG A 4 -5.44 -7.95 12.40
C ARG A 4 -5.99 -6.73 11.69
N GLN A 5 -6.02 -5.59 12.37
CA GLN A 5 -6.47 -4.33 11.76
C GLN A 5 -5.56 -3.91 10.61
N ILE A 6 -4.24 -4.07 10.75
CA ILE A 6 -3.30 -3.80 9.66
C ILE A 6 -3.52 -4.78 8.49
N ALA A 7 -3.66 -6.08 8.78
CA ALA A 7 -3.86 -7.12 7.77
C ALA A 7 -5.19 -7.01 7.00
N ALA A 8 -6.20 -6.34 7.56
CA ALA A 8 -7.47 -6.06 6.88
C ALA A 8 -7.36 -4.99 5.76
N ASN A 9 -6.22 -4.31 5.64
CA ASN A 9 -5.98 -3.32 4.60
C ASN A 9 -5.21 -3.91 3.42
N SER A 10 -5.21 -3.21 2.29
CA SER A 10 -4.40 -3.56 1.12
C SER A 10 -2.92 -3.71 1.50
N PRO A 11 -2.28 -4.88 1.28
CA PRO A 11 -0.90 -5.10 1.69
C PRO A 11 0.08 -4.21 0.92
N LEU A 12 -0.25 -3.85 -0.34
CA LEU A 12 0.54 -2.89 -1.12
C LEU A 12 0.45 -1.48 -0.51
N ALA A 13 -0.75 -1.05 -0.08
CA ALA A 13 -0.94 0.26 0.53
C ALA A 13 -0.21 0.36 1.88
N VAL A 14 -0.33 -0.65 2.74
CA VAL A 14 0.37 -0.69 4.03
C VAL A 14 1.89 -0.64 3.84
N THR A 15 2.41 -1.40 2.88
CA THR A 15 3.85 -1.44 2.57
C THR A 15 4.33 -0.10 2.01
N GLY A 16 3.61 0.49 1.06
CA GLY A 16 3.91 1.82 0.51
C GLY A 16 3.92 2.90 1.58
N CYS A 17 2.89 2.94 2.44
CA CYS A 17 2.84 3.86 3.58
C CYS A 17 4.05 3.73 4.49
N LYS A 18 4.49 2.50 4.81
CA LYS A 18 5.67 2.26 5.63
C LYS A 18 6.95 2.85 4.98
N VAL A 19 7.11 2.67 3.67
CA VAL A 19 8.25 3.24 2.93
C VAL A 19 8.24 4.77 3.00
N LEU A 20 7.08 5.39 2.75
CA LEU A 20 6.95 6.85 2.74
C LEU A 20 7.10 7.47 4.13
N ILE A 21 6.60 6.81 5.18
CA ILE A 21 6.80 7.23 6.58
C ILE A 21 8.27 7.18 6.96
N ASN A 22 9.00 6.12 6.57
CA ASN A 22 10.43 6.03 6.81
C ASN A 22 11.19 7.10 6.03
N TYR A 23 10.83 7.35 4.76
CA TYR A 23 11.45 8.41 3.97
C TYR A 23 11.28 9.78 4.66
N GLY A 24 10.07 10.11 5.10
CA GLY A 24 9.81 11.38 5.77
C GLY A 24 10.46 11.57 7.14
N ARG A 25 11.00 10.51 7.76
CA ARG A 25 11.82 10.65 8.97
C ARG A 25 13.14 11.35 8.67
N ASP A 26 13.73 11.05 7.51
CA ASP A 26 15.09 11.43 7.17
C ASP A 26 15.15 12.59 6.15
N HIS A 27 13.99 13.10 5.71
CA HIS A 27 13.85 14.13 4.66
C HIS A 27 12.94 15.27 5.09
N THR A 28 12.95 16.37 4.32
CA THR A 28 12.05 17.50 4.59
C THR A 28 10.61 17.15 4.24
N THR A 29 9.65 17.89 4.80
CA THR A 29 8.23 17.77 4.44
C THR A 29 8.01 18.00 2.94
N ALA A 30 8.73 18.94 2.32
CA ALA A 30 8.60 19.24 0.89
C ALA A 30 9.04 18.04 0.03
N ASP A 31 10.22 17.48 0.31
CA ASP A 31 10.73 16.31 -0.43
C ASP A 31 9.83 15.09 -0.24
N THR A 32 9.33 14.89 0.99
CA THR A 32 8.42 13.79 1.30
C THR A 32 7.11 13.90 0.53
N LEU A 33 6.52 15.10 0.45
CA LEU A 33 5.29 15.32 -0.31
C LEU A 33 5.49 15.14 -1.81
N ASP A 34 6.64 15.58 -2.35
CA ASP A 34 6.99 15.34 -3.74
C ASP A 34 7.11 13.83 -4.03
N TYR A 35 7.80 13.10 -3.14
CA TYR A 35 7.95 11.65 -3.28
C TYR A 35 6.62 10.88 -3.15
N ILE A 36 5.73 11.31 -2.23
CA ILE A 36 4.37 10.78 -2.13
C ILE A 36 3.60 10.99 -3.44
N GLY A 37 3.75 12.16 -4.07
CA GLY A 37 3.11 12.48 -5.35
C GLY A 37 3.55 11.52 -6.46
N VAL A 38 4.87 11.35 -6.61
CA VAL A 38 5.45 10.40 -7.58
C VAL A 38 4.99 8.96 -7.28
N TRP A 39 5.03 8.55 -6.01
CA TRP A 39 4.64 7.21 -5.60
C TRP A 39 3.18 6.91 -5.91
N ASN A 40 2.25 7.80 -5.56
CA ASN A 40 0.83 7.61 -5.83
C ASN A 40 0.51 7.56 -7.33
N ALA A 41 1.24 8.31 -8.16
CA ALA A 41 1.12 8.25 -9.61
C ALA A 41 1.64 6.93 -10.19
N ALA A 42 2.72 6.39 -9.63
CA ALA A 42 3.34 5.14 -10.10
C ALA A 42 2.66 3.87 -9.57
N MET A 43 2.20 3.89 -8.32
CA MET A 43 1.65 2.75 -7.58
C MET A 43 0.13 2.88 -7.36
N PHE A 44 -0.62 2.98 -8.45
CA PHE A 44 -2.09 2.87 -8.43
C PHE A 44 -2.53 1.47 -8.92
N PRO A 45 -2.55 0.44 -8.06
CA PRO A 45 -2.85 -0.93 -8.48
C PRO A 45 -4.34 -1.13 -8.82
N PRO A 46 -4.71 -1.37 -10.09
CA PRO A 46 -6.11 -1.59 -10.46
C PRO A 46 -6.84 -2.70 -9.68
N PRO A 47 -6.22 -3.89 -9.40
CA PRO A 47 -6.96 -4.96 -8.74
C PRO A 47 -7.30 -4.66 -7.28
N HIS A 48 -6.41 -3.97 -6.55
CA HIS A 48 -6.71 -3.58 -5.16
C HIS A 48 -7.79 -2.51 -5.11
N MET A 49 -7.79 -1.57 -6.06
CA MET A 49 -8.81 -0.54 -6.13
C MET A 49 -10.18 -1.11 -6.49
N ALA A 50 -10.24 -1.98 -7.49
CA ALA A 50 -11.46 -2.66 -7.90
C ALA A 50 -12.07 -3.43 -6.72
N GLU A 51 -11.25 -4.17 -5.98
CA GLU A 51 -11.71 -4.92 -4.81
C GLU A 51 -12.18 -3.99 -3.67
N ALA A 52 -11.44 -2.91 -3.38
CA ALA A 52 -11.85 -1.94 -2.36
C ALA A 52 -13.23 -1.34 -2.66
N PHE A 53 -13.48 -0.97 -3.93
CA PHE A 53 -14.78 -0.45 -4.34
C PHE A 53 -15.87 -1.52 -4.30
N LYS A 54 -15.57 -2.73 -4.77
CA LYS A 54 -16.52 -3.86 -4.79
C LYS A 54 -16.93 -4.28 -3.38
N ALA A 55 -15.98 -4.53 -2.49
CA ALA A 55 -16.25 -4.92 -1.11
C ALA A 55 -17.08 -3.87 -0.37
N ARG A 56 -16.78 -2.59 -0.59
CA ARG A 56 -17.56 -1.47 -0.04
C ARG A 56 -18.99 -1.44 -0.58
N ALA A 57 -19.19 -1.68 -1.88
CA ALA A 57 -20.52 -1.75 -2.48
C ALA A 57 -21.33 -2.96 -1.95
N GLU A 58 -20.65 -4.09 -1.75
CA GLU A 58 -21.22 -5.35 -1.24
C GLU A 58 -21.36 -5.40 0.29
N LYS A 59 -20.86 -4.38 1.02
CA LYS A 59 -20.84 -4.32 2.49
C LYS A 59 -20.18 -5.54 3.15
N ARG A 60 -19.10 -6.02 2.54
CA ARG A 60 -18.27 -7.10 3.08
C ARG A 60 -16.85 -6.61 3.33
N ASP A 61 -16.09 -7.42 4.05
CA ASP A 61 -14.65 -7.20 4.19
C ASP A 61 -13.95 -7.39 2.83
N ALA A 62 -12.94 -6.56 2.59
CA ALA A 62 -12.16 -6.61 1.35
C ALA A 62 -11.13 -7.73 1.40
N GLU A 63 -10.98 -8.45 0.29
CA GLU A 63 -9.99 -9.52 0.13
C GLU A 63 -8.96 -9.12 -0.91
N TYR A 64 -7.87 -8.52 -0.44
CA TYR A 64 -6.84 -8.01 -1.33
C TYR A 64 -5.89 -9.11 -1.82
N PRO A 65 -5.35 -9.01 -3.04
CA PRO A 65 -4.25 -9.84 -3.48
C PRO A 65 -3.03 -9.68 -2.56
N ASP A 66 -2.33 -10.79 -2.32
CA ASP A 66 -1.06 -10.78 -1.62
C ASP A 66 0.03 -10.09 -2.45
N LEU A 67 1.10 -9.69 -1.75
CA LEU A 67 2.31 -9.20 -2.40
C LEU A 67 2.97 -10.34 -3.18
N SER A 68 3.69 -9.97 -4.24
CA SER A 68 4.55 -10.90 -4.96
C SER A 68 5.54 -11.57 -4.01
N GLU A 69 5.86 -12.83 -4.27
CA GLU A 69 6.83 -13.58 -3.48
C GLU A 69 8.18 -12.84 -3.37
N LEU A 70 8.84 -13.01 -2.23
CA LEU A 70 10.20 -12.51 -2.05
C LEU A 70 11.10 -13.17 -3.08
N ARG A 71 11.75 -12.35 -3.92
CA ARG A 71 12.73 -12.84 -4.88
C ARG A 71 13.94 -13.40 -4.12
N THR A 72 14.08 -14.72 -4.14
CA THR A 72 15.15 -15.46 -3.43
C THR A 72 16.35 -15.80 -4.32
N THR A 73 16.26 -15.55 -5.63
CA THR A 73 17.34 -15.78 -6.59
C THR A 73 18.02 -14.45 -6.99
N ALA A 74 19.35 -14.46 -7.05
CA ALA A 74 20.12 -13.36 -7.63
C ALA A 74 19.90 -13.30 -9.15
N MET A 75 19.80 -12.09 -9.71
CA MET A 75 19.78 -11.84 -11.16
C MET A 75 21.10 -12.25 -11.81
#